data_AF-A0A1W9H553-F1
#
_entry.id   AF-A0A1W9H553-F1
#
_cell.length_a   1.000
_cell.length_b   1.000
_cell.length_c   1.000
_cell.angle_alpha   90.00
_cell.angle_beta   90.00
_cell.angle_gamma   90.00
#
_symmetry.space_group_name_H-M   'P 1'
#
loop_
_entity.id
_entity.type
_entity.pdbx_description
1 polymer ?
#
loop_
_entity_poly.entity_id
_entity_poly.type
_entity_poly.pdbx_seq_one_letter_code
_entity_poly.pdbx_strand_id
1 'polypeptide(L)'
;MARFLVDIPEEDVNRLDAIARAEGKSRAAVLREAVAEYIAAESKQGFERYFGLWERYGSTVDGLDYERKLRGEWPDVGAFDPPHKKNDAA
;
A
#
# COMPACT_ATOMS: atom_id res chain seq x y z
N MET A 1 -2.82 -1.51 -25.18
CA MET A 1 -1.63 -0.69 -25.46
C MET A 1 -2.11 0.73 -25.79
N ALA A 2 -1.75 1.73 -25.00
CA ALA A 2 -2.13 3.13 -25.26
C ALA A 2 -1.05 3.81 -26.11
N ARG A 3 -1.45 4.76 -26.96
CA ARG A 3 -0.54 5.59 -27.77
C ARG A 3 -0.64 7.01 -27.27
N PHE A 4 0.49 7.67 -27.08
CA PHE A 4 0.58 9.07 -26.71
C PHE A 4 1.61 9.76 -27.59
N LEU A 5 1.47 11.07 -27.74
CA LEU A 5 2.39 11.92 -28.50
C LEU A 5 3.10 12.80 -27.48
N VAL A 6 4.42 12.93 -27.64
CA VAL A 6 5.24 13.74 -26.73
C VAL A 6 6.29 14.45 -27.56
N ASP A 7 6.51 15.71 -27.24
CA ASP A 7 7.56 16.52 -27.86
C ASP A 7 8.86 16.31 -27.10
N ILE A 8 9.91 15.94 -27.82
CA ILE A 8 11.25 15.66 -27.29
C ILE A 8 12.25 16.44 -28.14
N PRO A 9 13.25 17.11 -27.55
CA PRO A 9 14.33 17.73 -28.29
C PRO A 9 15.03 16.73 -29.23
N GLU A 10 15.43 17.19 -30.41
CA GLU A 10 16.06 16.34 -31.43
C GLU A 10 17.37 15.70 -30.93
N GLU A 11 18.12 16.42 -30.09
CA GLU A 11 19.32 15.89 -29.46
C GLU A 11 19.04 14.65 -28.59
N ASP A 12 17.96 14.68 -27.82
CA ASP A 12 17.58 13.56 -26.94
C ASP A 12 17.08 12.37 -27.75
N VAL A 13 16.39 12.61 -28.88
CA VAL A 13 16.01 11.55 -29.82
C VAL A 13 17.25 10.84 -30.38
N ASN A 14 18.28 11.61 -30.76
CA ASN A 14 19.54 11.06 -31.26
C ASN A 14 20.28 10.24 -30.19
N ARG A 15 20.27 10.70 -28.94
CA ARG A 15 20.83 9.94 -27.80
C ARG A 15 20.08 8.63 -27.58
N LEU A 16 18.74 8.65 -27.62
CA LEU A 16 17.90 7.46 -27.50
C LEU A 16 18.17 6.45 -28.62
N ASP A 17 18.37 6.92 -29.85
CA ASP A 17 18.72 6.04 -30.98
C ASP A 17 20.11 5.41 -30.80
N ALA A 18 21.08 6.14 -30.26
CA ALA A 18 22.40 5.61 -29.95
C ALA A 18 22.33 4.51 -28.87
N ILE A 19 21.56 4.73 -27.80
CA ILE A 19 21.32 3.73 -26.74
C ILE A 19 20.65 2.49 -27.32
N ALA A 20 19.58 2.68 -28.10
CA ALA A 20 18.86 1.59 -28.74
C ALA A 20 19.75 0.74 -29.64
N ARG A 21 20.64 1.36 -30.41
CA ARG A 21 21.63 0.64 -31.23
C ARG A 21 22.66 -0.11 -30.40
N ALA A 22 23.18 0.51 -29.33
CA ALA A 22 24.15 -0.13 -28.44
C ALA A 22 23.58 -1.38 -27.76
N GLU A 23 22.29 -1.36 -27.41
CA GLU A 23 21.60 -2.49 -26.77
C GLU A 23 20.98 -3.48 -27.77
N GLY A 24 21.00 -3.19 -29.07
CA GLY A 24 20.34 -4.02 -30.09
C GLY A 24 18.81 -4.04 -29.98
N LYS A 25 18.20 -3.01 -29.36
CA LYS A 25 16.76 -2.89 -29.13
C LYS A 25 16.13 -1.85 -30.05
N SER A 26 14.81 -1.91 -30.21
CA SER A 26 14.07 -0.80 -30.81
C SER A 26 14.03 0.41 -29.86
N ARG A 27 14.06 1.64 -30.38
CA ARG A 27 13.88 2.86 -29.58
C ARG A 27 12.63 2.81 -28.69
N ALA A 28 11.53 2.26 -29.21
CA ALA A 28 10.29 2.12 -28.45
C ALA A 28 10.40 1.12 -27.28
N ALA A 29 11.27 0.11 -27.37
CA ALA A 29 11.53 -0.81 -26.26
C ALA A 29 12.31 -0.13 -25.15
N VAL A 30 13.38 0.60 -25.49
CA VAL A 30 14.17 1.40 -24.55
C VAL A 30 13.27 2.39 -23.79
N LEU A 31 12.40 3.12 -24.51
CA LEU A 31 11.44 4.04 -23.89
C LEU A 31 10.46 3.35 -22.94
N ARG A 32 9.97 2.15 -23.28
CA ARG A 32 9.06 1.41 -22.39
C ARG A 32 9.76 0.97 -21.11
N GLU A 33 11.00 0.50 -21.20
CA GLU A 33 11.81 0.12 -20.04
C GLU A 33 12.08 1.34 -19.15
N ALA A 34 12.53 2.46 -19.74
CA ALA A 34 12.77 3.70 -19.01
C ALA A 34 11.52 4.21 -18.26
N VAL A 35 10.35 4.17 -18.90
CA VAL A 35 9.08 4.56 -18.26
C VAL A 35 8.72 3.61 -17.11
N ALA A 36 8.90 2.30 -17.29
CA ALA A 36 8.62 1.31 -16.25
C ALA A 36 9.54 1.51 -15.03
N GLU A 37 10.83 1.74 -15.26
CA GLU A 37 11.81 2.01 -14.21
C GLU A 37 11.50 3.31 -13.46
N TYR A 38 11.14 4.38 -14.18
CA TYR A 38 10.76 5.65 -13.58
C TYR A 38 9.54 5.50 -12.65
N ILE A 39 8.49 4.81 -13.10
CA ILE A 39 7.30 4.55 -12.27
C ILE A 39 7.64 3.68 -11.06
N ALA A 40 8.49 2.67 -11.23
CA ALA A 40 8.93 1.81 -10.15
C ALA A 40 9.80 2.56 -9.12
N ALA A 41 10.60 3.53 -9.56
CA ALA A 41 11.35 4.40 -8.67
C ALA A 41 10.42 5.33 -7.87
N GLU A 42 9.39 5.90 -8.50
CA GLU A 42 8.40 6.74 -7.83
C GLU A 42 7.57 5.95 -6.80
N SER A 43 7.19 4.71 -7.13
CA SER A 43 6.41 3.87 -6.21
C SER A 43 7.18 3.50 -4.93
N LYS A 44 8.51 3.35 -5.01
CA LYS A 44 9.37 3.14 -3.84
C LYS A 44 9.38 4.33 -2.88
N GLN A 45 9.25 5.57 -3.38
CA GLN A 45 9.11 6.74 -2.52
C GLN A 45 7.83 6.66 -1.68
N GLY A 46 6.77 6.05 -2.20
CA GLY A 46 5.55 5.81 -1.44
C GLY A 46 5.81 4.93 -0.21
N PHE A 47 6.55 3.84 -0.37
CA PHE A 47 6.86 2.96 0.76
C PHE A 47 7.63 3.72 1.84
N GLU A 48 8.70 4.45 1.51
CA GLU A 48 9.46 5.22 2.51
C GLU A 48 8.67 6.38 3.14
N ARG A 49 7.80 7.04 2.36
CA ARG A 49 6.96 8.14 2.84
C ARG A 49 5.79 7.67 3.71
N TYR A 50 5.19 6.52 3.42
CA TYR A 50 3.97 6.06 4.10
C TYR A 50 4.21 4.95 5.13
N PHE A 51 5.34 4.22 5.04
CA PHE A 51 5.68 3.21 6.05
C PHE A 51 5.95 3.89 7.40
N GLY A 52 5.31 3.40 8.46
CA GLY A 52 5.45 3.97 9.80
C GLY A 52 4.70 5.30 9.98
N LEU A 53 3.80 5.71 9.08
CA LEU A 53 3.04 6.96 9.23
C LEU A 53 2.18 6.98 10.51
N TRP A 54 1.54 5.86 10.84
CA TRP A 54 0.83 5.65 12.10
C TRP A 54 1.68 5.80 13.37
N GLU A 55 2.94 5.35 13.34
CA GLU A 55 3.91 5.50 14.43
C GLU A 55 4.40 6.95 14.52
N ARG A 56 4.77 7.55 13.39
CA ARG A 56 5.29 8.93 13.31
C ARG A 56 4.27 10.00 13.70
N TYR A 57 2.99 9.78 13.43
CA TYR A 57 1.92 10.74 13.70
C TYR A 57 1.06 10.36 14.93
N GLY A 58 1.59 9.51 15.81
CA GLY A 58 1.12 9.45 17.20
C GLY A 58 -0.03 8.48 17.47
N SER A 59 -0.22 7.44 16.66
CA SER A 59 -1.06 6.30 17.05
C SER A 59 -0.29 5.35 17.97
N THR A 60 0.34 5.89 19.01
CA THR A 60 1.12 5.16 20.04
C THR A 60 0.22 4.61 21.15
N VAL A 61 -0.96 4.12 20.79
CA VAL A 61 -1.76 3.34 21.74
C VAL A 61 -1.32 1.90 21.60
N ASP A 62 -0.80 1.31 22.68
CA ASP A 62 -0.53 -0.12 22.72
C ASP A 62 -1.84 -0.88 22.40
N GLY A 63 -1.81 -1.67 21.33
CA GLY A 63 -2.98 -2.38 20.84
C GLY A 63 -3.55 -3.36 21.89
N LEU A 64 -2.70 -3.95 22.72
CA LEU A 64 -3.14 -4.84 23.80
C LEU A 64 -3.80 -4.06 24.94
N ASP A 65 -3.29 -2.88 25.28
CA ASP A 65 -3.93 -2.03 26.30
C ASP A 65 -5.27 -1.47 25.80
N TYR A 66 -5.34 -1.11 24.52
CA TYR A 66 -6.60 -0.71 23.89
C TYR A 66 -7.63 -1.85 23.90
N GLU A 67 -7.21 -3.07 23.52
CA GLU A 67 -8.05 -4.26 23.54
C GLU A 67 -8.54 -4.59 24.96
N ARG A 68 -7.65 -4.55 25.96
CA ARG A 68 -8.00 -4.77 27.37
C ARG A 68 -9.00 -3.73 27.86
N LYS A 69 -8.82 -2.45 27.50
CA LYS A 69 -9.75 -1.38 27.86
C LYS A 69 -11.15 -1.64 27.30
N LEU A 70 -11.25 -2.00 26.02
CA LEU A 70 -12.51 -2.35 25.36
C LEU A 70 -13.19 -3.56 26.00
N ARG A 71 -12.43 -4.60 26.35
CA ARG A 71 -12.97 -5.83 26.97
C ARG A 71 -13.32 -5.68 28.44
N GLY A 72 -12.73 -4.70 29.13
CA GLY A 72 -13.09 -4.39 30.51
C GLY A 72 -14.53 -3.88 30.68
N GLU A 73 -15.18 -3.45 29.60
CA GLU A 73 -16.59 -3.05 29.59
C GLU A 73 -17.56 -4.25 29.56
N TRP A 74 -17.06 -5.46 29.27
CA TRP A 74 -17.90 -6.64 29.20
C TRP A 74 -18.08 -7.26 30.60
N PRO A 75 -19.30 -7.73 30.94
CA PRO A 75 -19.51 -8.47 32.18
C PRO A 75 -18.66 -9.74 32.18
N ASP A 76 -18.13 -10.11 33.36
CA ASP A 76 -17.47 -11.40 33.54
C ASP A 76 -18.43 -12.54 33.17
N VAL A 77 -17.91 -13.60 32.56
CA VAL A 77 -18.68 -14.78 32.16
C VAL A 77 -19.36 -15.46 33.36
N GLY A 78 -18.86 -15.23 34.57
CA GLY A 78 -19.47 -15.67 35.83
C GLY A 78 -20.59 -14.77 36.38
N ALA A 79 -20.77 -13.56 35.85
CA ALA A 79 -21.84 -12.63 36.25
C ALA A 79 -23.13 -12.79 35.41
N PHE A 80 -23.09 -13.65 34.40
CA PHE A 80 -24.27 -14.01 33.63
C PHE A 80 -25.12 -14.99 34.44
N ASP A 81 -26.19 -14.49 35.06
CA ASP A 81 -27.19 -15.33 35.70
C ASP A 81 -28.26 -15.70 34.65
N PRO A 82 -28.20 -16.90 34.04
CA PRO A 82 -29.16 -17.27 33.01
C PRO A 82 -30.57 -17.34 33.63
N PRO A 83 -31.62 -16.87 32.94
CA PRO A 83 -32.97 -16.92 33.48
C PRO A 83 -33.38 -18.39 33.72
N HIS A 84 -33.63 -18.73 34.99
CA HIS A 84 -34.16 -20.03 35.37
C HIS A 84 -35.53 -20.25 34.75
N LYS A 85 -35.61 -21.16 33.77
CA LYS A 85 -36.87 -21.59 33.17
C LYS A 85 -37.65 -22.37 34.24
N LYS A 86 -38.71 -21.77 34.80
CA LYS A 86 -39.71 -22.51 35.56
C LYS A 86 -40.45 -23.40 34.58
N ASN A 87 -40.26 -24.71 34.68
CA ASN A 87 -41.13 -25.65 34.03
C ASN A 87 -42.41 -25.72 34.87
N ASP A 88 -43.44 -25.00 34.44
CA ASP A 88 -44.79 -25.22 34.94
C ASP A 88 -45.27 -26.56 34.35
N ALA A 89 -45.27 -27.59 35.19
CA ALA A 89 -45.82 -28.90 34.87
C ALA A 89 -47.35 -28.86 35.00
N ALA A 90 -48.00 -29.57 34.07
CA ALA A 90 -49.44 -29.63 33.80
C ALA A 90 -50.32 -30.05 34.98
#